data_AF-A0ABD2RG95-F1
#
_entry.id   AF-A0ABD2RG95-F1
#
_cell.length_a   1.000
_cell.length_b   1.000
_cell.length_c   1.000
_cell.angle_alpha   90.00
_cell.angle_beta   90.00
_cell.angle_gamma   90.00
#
_symmetry.space_group_name_H-M   'P 1'
#
loop_
_entity.id
_entity.type
_entity.pdbx_description
1 polymer ?
#
loop_
_entity_poly.entity_id
_entity_poly.type
_entity_poly.pdbx_seq_one_letter_code
_entity_poly.pdbx_strand_id
1 'polypeptide(L)'
;MLRINGEANVVAVNAAKEYGIPKFILISVHDYNLPSFLLQSGYFTGKRKAESEVLSKFPSSGVVLRPAFIYGKRKVDGFEIPLDLIGEPLEKLLRATESFTKPLNSLPASDLVLAPPVSVDDVAYAVINAVKDDDCFGILTIDQIKEAAAGVKV
;
A
#
# COMPACT_ATOMS: atom_id res chain seq x y z
N MET A 1 3.06 13.76 8.13
CA MET A 1 2.46 12.85 7.12
C MET A 1 0.97 12.58 7.31
N LEU A 2 0.39 12.70 8.51
CA LEU A 2 -1.04 12.43 8.75
C LEU A 2 -2.00 13.29 7.90
N ARG A 3 -1.71 14.59 7.76
CA ARG A 3 -2.51 15.51 6.93
C ARG A 3 -2.58 15.08 5.46
N ILE A 4 -1.47 14.57 4.91
CA ILE A 4 -1.39 14.18 3.49
C ILE A 4 -1.92 12.75 3.30
N ASN A 5 -1.43 11.79 4.08
CA ASN A 5 -1.77 10.37 3.87
C ASN A 5 -3.11 9.96 4.49
N GLY A 6 -3.64 10.76 5.41
CA GLY A 6 -4.93 10.56 6.06
C GLY A 6 -5.95 11.60 5.66
N GLU A 7 -5.81 12.85 6.13
CA GLU A 7 -6.86 13.88 5.98
C GLU A 7 -7.17 14.19 4.51
N ALA A 8 -6.16 14.40 3.66
CA ALA A 8 -6.39 14.68 2.24
C ALA A 8 -7.07 13.51 1.52
N ASN A 9 -6.68 12.27 1.82
CA ASN A 9 -7.33 11.09 1.26
C ASN A 9 -8.79 10.95 1.75
N VAL A 10 -9.06 11.21 3.02
CA VAL A 10 -10.43 11.24 3.57
C VAL A 10 -11.28 12.29 2.86
N VAL A 11 -10.74 13.48 2.58
CA VAL A 11 -11.44 14.51 1.80
C VAL A 11 -11.73 14.01 0.39
N ALA A 12 -10.76 13.39 -0.28
CA ALA A 12 -10.96 12.84 -1.64
C ALA A 12 -12.03 11.74 -1.68
N VAL A 13 -12.05 10.84 -0.69
CA VAL A 13 -13.05 9.77 -0.57
C VAL A 13 -14.45 10.36 -0.35
N ASN A 14 -14.57 11.35 0.55
CA ASN A 14 -15.85 12.01 0.79
C ASN A 14 -16.36 12.77 -0.43
N ALA A 15 -15.49 13.54 -1.10
CA ALA A 15 -15.85 14.22 -2.33
C ALA A 15 -16.29 13.22 -3.41
N ALA A 16 -15.53 12.14 -3.64
CA ALA A 16 -15.93 11.12 -4.60
C ALA A 16 -17.32 10.54 -4.30
N LYS A 17 -17.63 10.30 -3.02
CA LYS A 17 -18.94 9.80 -2.62
C LYS A 17 -20.05 10.84 -2.86
N GLU A 18 -19.81 12.10 -2.49
CA GLU A 18 -20.76 13.21 -2.66
C GLU A 18 -21.10 13.46 -4.14
N TYR A 19 -20.11 13.35 -5.03
CA TYR A 19 -20.30 13.50 -6.48
C TYR A 19 -20.77 12.22 -7.18
N GLY A 20 -21.13 11.17 -6.43
CA GLY A 20 -21.72 9.95 -7.00
C GLY A 20 -20.75 9.09 -7.82
N ILE A 21 -19.44 9.18 -7.56
CA ILE A 21 -18.46 8.28 -8.17
C ILE A 21 -18.80 6.84 -7.74
N PRO A 22 -18.81 5.85 -8.66
CA PRO A 22 -19.29 4.50 -8.34
C PRO A 22 -18.28 3.67 -7.54
N LYS A 23 -16.98 3.93 -7.70
CA LYS A 23 -15.89 3.10 -7.17
C LYS A 23 -14.69 3.98 -6.81
N PHE A 24 -14.02 3.65 -5.71
CA PHE A 24 -12.82 4.34 -5.24
C PHE A 24 -11.73 3.33 -4.93
N ILE A 25 -10.53 3.54 -5.47
CA ILE A 25 -9.39 2.63 -5.32
C ILE A 25 -8.28 3.36 -4.57
N LEU A 26 -7.86 2.82 -3.43
CA LEU A 26 -6.82 3.37 -2.57
C LEU A 26 -5.59 2.45 -2.57
N ILE A 27 -4.43 3.01 -2.91
CA ILE A 27 -3.14 2.34 -2.68
C ILE A 27 -2.68 2.65 -1.25
N SER A 28 -2.72 1.65 -0.40
CA SER A 28 -2.34 1.73 1.00
C SER A 28 -0.99 1.05 1.26
N VAL A 29 -0.82 0.40 2.40
CA VAL A 29 0.40 -0.26 2.83
C VAL A 29 0.06 -1.55 3.56
N HIS A 30 0.90 -2.56 3.35
CA HIS A 30 0.82 -3.84 4.03
C HIS A 30 0.72 -3.68 5.56
N ASP A 31 0.05 -4.64 6.19
CA ASP A 31 -0.06 -4.71 7.64
C ASP A 31 1.15 -5.38 8.23
N TYR A 32 2.26 -4.65 8.21
CA TYR A 32 3.47 -5.07 8.87
C TYR A 32 3.24 -5.14 10.38
N ASN A 33 3.73 -6.20 11.02
CA ASN A 33 3.77 -6.32 12.48
C ASN A 33 4.78 -5.34 13.11
N LEU A 34 4.72 -4.05 12.81
CA LEU A 34 5.70 -3.06 13.27
C LEU A 34 5.51 -2.76 14.76
N PRO A 35 6.59 -2.44 15.48
CA PRO A 35 6.51 -1.85 16.80
C PRO A 35 5.48 -0.72 16.87
N SER A 36 4.72 -0.65 17.96
CA SER A 36 3.63 0.31 18.16
C SER A 36 4.02 1.77 17.88
N PHE A 37 5.26 2.16 18.19
CA PHE A 37 5.75 3.52 17.94
C PHE A 37 5.88 3.86 16.44
N LEU A 38 6.15 2.87 15.56
CA LEU A 38 6.18 3.07 14.11
C LEU A 38 4.76 3.10 13.53
N LEU A 39 3.86 2.27 14.04
CA LEU A 39 2.43 2.29 13.67
C LEU A 39 1.76 3.62 14.05
N GLN A 40 2.19 4.22 15.17
CA GLN A 40 1.79 5.55 15.60
C GLN A 40 2.40 6.68 14.77
N SER A 41 3.29 6.39 13.82
CA SER A 41 3.73 7.41 12.88
C SER A 41 2.54 7.91 12.04
N GLY A 42 2.54 9.20 11.74
CA GLY A 42 1.48 9.80 10.94
C GLY A 42 1.34 9.22 9.53
N TYR A 43 2.30 8.41 9.05
CA TYR A 43 2.19 7.68 7.79
C TYR A 43 1.20 6.51 7.91
N PHE A 44 1.48 5.54 8.78
CA PHE A 44 0.64 4.34 8.94
C PHE A 44 -0.73 4.68 9.51
N THR A 45 -0.78 5.56 10.51
CA THR A 45 -2.05 6.05 11.06
C THR A 45 -2.89 6.76 9.98
N GLY A 46 -2.25 7.55 9.11
CA GLY A 46 -2.94 8.22 8.01
C GLY A 46 -3.50 7.23 6.98
N LYS A 47 -2.69 6.25 6.56
CA LYS A 47 -3.11 5.18 5.67
C LYS A 47 -4.31 4.41 6.23
N ARG A 48 -4.26 3.96 7.48
CA ARG A 48 -5.38 3.25 8.13
C ARG A 48 -6.65 4.10 8.22
N LYS A 49 -6.52 5.40 8.53
CA LYS A 49 -7.66 6.33 8.52
C LYS A 49 -8.32 6.42 7.14
N ALA A 50 -7.53 6.53 6.08
CA ALA A 50 -8.04 6.58 4.72
C ALA A 50 -8.71 5.26 4.30
N GLU A 51 -8.14 4.10 4.69
CA GLU A 51 -8.75 2.79 4.43
C GLU A 51 -10.12 2.66 5.07
N SER A 52 -10.25 3.02 6.35
CA SER A 52 -11.53 2.98 7.05
C SER A 52 -12.59 3.85 6.35
N GLU A 53 -12.19 5.01 5.85
CA GLU A 53 -13.10 5.90 5.12
C GLU A 53 -13.57 5.27 3.80
N VAL A 54 -12.67 4.68 3.02
CA VAL A 54 -13.01 4.00 1.76
C VAL A 54 -14.01 2.88 2.01
N LEU A 55 -13.71 2.00 2.97
CA LEU A 55 -14.55 0.83 3.28
C LEU A 55 -15.91 1.25 3.86
N SER A 56 -15.98 2.40 4.53
CA SER A 56 -17.25 2.95 5.04
C SER A 56 -18.12 3.57 3.93
N LYS A 57 -17.53 4.36 3.03
CA LYS A 57 -18.27 5.09 1.99
C LYS A 57 -18.59 4.25 0.76
N PHE A 58 -17.77 3.23 0.51
CA PHE A 58 -17.82 2.33 -0.64
C PHE A 58 -17.77 0.84 -0.19
N PRO A 59 -18.74 0.36 0.62
CA PRO A 59 -18.67 -0.97 1.22
C PRO A 59 -18.66 -2.13 0.23
N SER A 60 -19.25 -1.95 -0.95
CA SER A 60 -19.35 -2.97 -2.01
C SER A 60 -18.63 -2.56 -3.31
N SER A 61 -17.88 -1.47 -3.31
CA SER A 61 -17.21 -0.96 -4.52
C SER A 61 -15.86 -0.30 -4.25
N GLY A 62 -15.47 -0.12 -2.99
CA GLY A 62 -14.19 0.44 -2.60
C GLY A 62 -13.12 -0.64 -2.61
N VAL A 63 -11.95 -0.33 -3.16
CA VAL A 63 -10.81 -1.25 -3.22
C VAL A 63 -9.64 -0.64 -2.47
N VAL A 64 -9.03 -1.42 -1.57
CA VAL A 64 -7.83 -1.03 -0.82
C VAL A 64 -6.72 -2.03 -1.15
N LEU A 65 -5.72 -1.59 -1.91
CA LEU A 65 -4.53 -2.39 -2.17
C LEU A 65 -3.54 -2.20 -1.02
N ARG A 66 -3.10 -3.29 -0.38
CA ARG A 66 -2.07 -3.26 0.68
C ARG A 66 -0.76 -3.92 0.20
N PRO A 67 -0.02 -3.28 -0.72
CA PRO A 67 1.25 -3.81 -1.19
C PRO A 67 2.31 -3.74 -0.10
N ALA A 68 3.32 -4.61 -0.25
CA ALA A 68 4.60 -4.48 0.43
C ALA A 68 5.43 -3.34 -0.20
N PHE A 69 6.75 -3.39 -0.07
CA PHE A 69 7.63 -2.48 -0.77
C PHE A 69 7.39 -2.55 -2.28
N ILE A 70 7.07 -1.40 -2.89
CA ILE A 70 6.84 -1.29 -4.33
C ILE A 70 8.17 -0.96 -5.01
N TYR A 71 8.61 -1.80 -5.94
CA TYR A 71 9.84 -1.60 -6.70
C TYR A 71 9.56 -1.38 -8.19
N GLY A 72 10.53 -0.77 -8.88
CA GLY A 72 10.43 -0.46 -10.30
C GLY A 72 11.18 0.82 -10.65
N LYS A 73 11.04 1.26 -11.90
CA LYS A 73 11.66 2.48 -12.39
C LYS A 73 10.71 3.67 -12.21
N ARG A 74 11.14 4.68 -11.48
CA ARG A 74 10.41 5.94 -11.32
C ARG A 74 10.88 6.92 -12.39
N LYS A 75 9.98 7.46 -13.20
CA LYS A 75 10.31 8.58 -14.09
C LYS A 75 10.11 9.90 -13.34
N VAL A 76 11.17 10.68 -13.17
CA VAL A 76 11.12 12.06 -12.65
C VAL A 76 11.88 12.94 -13.63
N ASP A 77 11.24 13.99 -14.15
CA ASP A 77 11.83 14.96 -15.09
C ASP A 77 12.52 14.34 -16.32
N GLY A 78 11.96 13.24 -16.85
CA GLY A 78 12.50 12.54 -18.02
C GLY A 78 13.61 11.52 -17.72
N PHE A 79 14.05 11.41 -16.46
CA PHE A 79 15.05 10.44 -16.02
C PHE A 79 14.41 9.24 -15.32
N GLU A 80 14.86 8.03 -15.67
CA GLU A 80 14.48 6.79 -14.97
C GLU A 80 15.35 6.63 -13.72
N ILE A 81 14.78 6.94 -12.55
CA ILE A 81 15.37 6.70 -11.24
C ILE A 81 14.91 5.32 -10.77
N PRO A 82 15.78 4.29 -10.73
CA PRO A 82 15.41 3.02 -10.10
C PRO A 82 15.15 3.27 -8.61
N LEU A 83 13.96 2.89 -8.13
CA LEU A 83 13.56 3.04 -6.72
C LEU A 83 14.46 2.26 -5.75
N ASP A 84 15.31 1.37 -6.27
CA ASP A 84 16.37 0.67 -5.53
C ASP A 84 17.36 1.63 -4.83
N LEU A 85 17.46 2.89 -5.30
CA LEU A 85 18.32 3.94 -4.72
C LEU A 85 17.70 4.70 -3.53
N ILE A 86 16.46 4.40 -3.12
CA ILE A 86 15.96 4.76 -1.77
C ILE A 86 16.45 3.72 -0.74
N GLY A 87 17.59 3.10 -1.03
CA GLY A 87 18.26 2.10 -0.20
C GLY A 87 18.72 2.68 1.13
N GLU A 88 19.15 3.94 1.23
CA GLU A 88 19.72 4.45 2.50
C GLU A 88 18.73 4.51 3.68
N PRO A 89 17.49 5.03 3.55
CA PRO A 89 16.53 5.04 4.64
C PRO A 89 16.08 3.62 5.02
N LEU A 90 15.92 2.76 4.02
CA LEU A 90 15.51 1.36 4.21
C LEU A 90 16.65 0.54 4.82
N GLU A 91 17.89 0.70 4.36
CA GLU A 91 19.10 0.12 4.95
C GLU A 91 19.31 0.64 6.36
N LYS A 92 19.15 1.93 6.63
CA LYS A 92 19.29 2.46 8.01
C LYS A 92 18.23 1.87 8.93
N LEU A 93 16.99 1.69 8.45
CA LEU A 93 15.92 1.04 9.19
C LEU A 93 16.22 -0.46 9.41
N LEU A 94 16.59 -1.17 8.35
CA LEU A 94 16.92 -2.61 8.38
C LEU A 94 18.15 -2.88 9.25
N ARG A 95 19.25 -2.14 9.09
CA ARG A 95 20.49 -2.27 9.89
C ARG A 95 20.27 -1.91 11.36
N ALA A 96 19.44 -0.90 11.65
CA ALA A 96 19.05 -0.58 13.02
C ALA A 96 18.25 -1.74 13.68
N THR A 97 17.53 -2.52 12.88
CA THR A 97 16.76 -3.68 13.36
C THR A 97 17.52 -5.00 13.32
N GLU A 98 18.49 -5.18 12.42
CA GLU A 98 19.35 -6.38 12.31
C GLU A 98 20.20 -6.60 13.56
N SER A 99 20.58 -5.52 14.24
CA SER A 99 21.34 -5.59 15.50
C SER A 99 20.54 -6.27 16.64
N PHE A 100 19.22 -6.48 16.45
CA PHE A 100 18.32 -7.13 17.40
C PHE A 100 17.87 -8.56 16.98
N THR A 101 18.28 -9.10 15.82
CA THR A 101 17.62 -10.28 15.23
C THR A 101 18.38 -11.62 15.34
N LYS A 102 17.88 -12.49 16.22
CA LYS A 102 17.74 -13.97 16.11
C LYS A 102 16.43 -14.32 16.85
N PRO A 103 15.60 -15.35 16.51
CA PRO A 103 15.25 -16.05 15.27
C PRO A 103 13.88 -15.58 14.68
N LEU A 104 13.65 -15.79 13.37
CA LEU A 104 12.91 -14.83 12.50
C LEU A 104 11.39 -14.97 12.30
N ASN A 105 10.64 -15.76 13.07
CA ASN A 105 9.17 -15.90 12.85
C ASN A 105 8.28 -15.32 13.97
N SER A 106 8.86 -14.85 15.08
CA SER A 106 8.10 -14.37 16.26
C SER A 106 8.41 -12.93 16.67
N LEU A 107 9.22 -12.22 15.88
CA LEU A 107 9.71 -10.88 16.22
C LEU A 107 8.85 -9.78 15.59
N PRO A 108 8.56 -8.70 16.34
CA PRO A 108 7.98 -7.50 15.75
C PRO A 108 8.82 -7.04 14.54
N ALA A 109 8.16 -6.71 13.45
CA ALA A 109 8.67 -6.30 12.15
C ALA A 109 9.30 -7.41 11.28
N SER A 110 9.20 -8.70 11.65
CA SER A 110 9.65 -9.80 10.78
C SER A 110 9.03 -9.74 9.38
N ASP A 111 7.75 -9.36 9.29
CA ASP A 111 7.05 -9.21 8.01
C ASP A 111 7.58 -8.09 7.13
N LEU A 112 8.31 -7.10 7.69
CA LEU A 112 8.94 -6.05 6.87
C LEU A 112 10.04 -6.63 5.97
N VAL A 113 10.71 -7.69 6.43
CA VAL A 113 11.76 -8.42 5.70
C VAL A 113 11.17 -9.59 4.91
N LEU A 114 10.13 -10.24 5.45
CA LEU A 114 9.55 -11.45 4.85
C LEU A 114 8.46 -11.16 3.80
N ALA A 115 7.79 -10.01 3.84
CA ALA A 115 6.77 -9.67 2.86
C ALA A 115 7.42 -9.46 1.49
N PRO A 116 7.05 -10.26 0.47
CA PRO A 116 7.70 -10.18 -0.82
C PRO A 116 7.40 -8.82 -1.47
N PRO A 117 8.41 -8.11 -2.00
CA PRO A 117 8.19 -6.85 -2.68
C PRO A 117 7.28 -7.05 -3.90
N VAL A 118 6.58 -5.98 -4.29
CA VAL A 118 5.60 -6.00 -5.39
C VAL A 118 6.07 -5.05 -6.48
N SER A 119 6.00 -5.48 -7.75
CA SER A 119 6.40 -4.59 -8.84
C SER A 119 5.37 -3.47 -9.01
N VAL A 120 5.81 -2.29 -9.43
CA VAL A 120 4.91 -1.18 -9.76
C VAL A 120 3.91 -1.57 -10.84
N ASP A 121 4.32 -2.42 -11.78
CA ASP A 121 3.46 -2.94 -12.84
C ASP A 121 2.36 -3.84 -12.26
N ASP A 122 2.67 -4.73 -11.32
CA ASP A 122 1.64 -5.56 -10.68
C ASP A 122 0.62 -4.70 -9.94
N VAL A 123 1.07 -3.69 -9.20
CA VAL A 123 0.14 -2.75 -8.53
C VAL A 123 -0.72 -2.03 -9.56
N ALA A 124 -0.16 -1.58 -10.68
CA ALA A 124 -0.90 -0.92 -11.74
C ALA A 124 -1.92 -1.85 -12.41
N TYR A 125 -1.54 -3.08 -12.76
CA TYR A 125 -2.45 -4.05 -13.34
C TYR A 125 -3.56 -4.47 -12.37
N ALA A 126 -3.26 -4.58 -11.07
CA ALA A 126 -4.28 -4.83 -10.05
C ALA A 126 -5.28 -3.67 -9.95
N VAL A 127 -4.84 -2.41 -10.06
CA VAL A 127 -5.74 -1.26 -10.15
C VAL A 127 -6.59 -1.34 -11.42
N ILE A 128 -6.02 -1.67 -12.57
CA ILE A 128 -6.78 -1.82 -13.83
C ILE A 128 -7.83 -2.94 -13.70
N ASN A 129 -7.47 -4.07 -13.09
CA ASN A 129 -8.40 -5.15 -12.81
C ASN A 129 -9.55 -4.65 -11.94
N ALA A 130 -9.24 -3.98 -10.82
CA ALA A 130 -10.22 -3.40 -9.92
C ALA A 130 -11.14 -2.37 -10.59
N VAL A 131 -10.68 -1.63 -11.59
CA VAL A 131 -11.53 -0.72 -12.38
C VAL A 131 -12.49 -1.48 -13.30
N LYS A 132 -12.07 -2.62 -13.86
CA LYS A 132 -12.85 -3.39 -14.86
C LYS A 132 -13.80 -4.40 -14.24
N ASP A 133 -13.45 -4.93 -13.08
CA ASP A 133 -14.21 -5.96 -12.38
C ASP A 133 -15.02 -5.32 -11.24
N ASP A 134 -16.34 -5.26 -11.40
CA ASP A 134 -17.25 -4.70 -10.40
C ASP A 134 -17.32 -5.55 -9.13
N ASP A 135 -17.02 -6.85 -9.22
CA ASP A 135 -16.97 -7.77 -8.08
C ASP A 135 -15.64 -7.67 -7.30
N CYS A 136 -14.66 -6.92 -7.82
CA CYS A 136 -13.44 -6.59 -7.10
C CYS A 136 -13.67 -5.41 -6.14
N PHE A 137 -13.80 -5.72 -4.85
CA PHE A 137 -13.93 -4.76 -3.75
C PHE A 137 -13.31 -5.31 -2.45
N GLY A 138 -13.14 -4.44 -1.46
CA GLY A 138 -12.54 -4.76 -0.17
C GLY A 138 -11.02 -4.56 -0.13
N ILE A 139 -10.36 -5.27 0.78
CA ILE A 139 -8.91 -5.18 0.98
C ILE A 139 -8.22 -6.29 0.20
N LEU A 140 -7.26 -5.93 -0.65
CA LEU A 140 -6.40 -6.88 -1.36
C LEU A 140 -5.03 -6.94 -0.68
N THR A 141 -4.65 -8.15 -0.29
CA THR A 141 -3.31 -8.49 0.22
C THR A 141 -2.28 -8.53 -0.90
N ILE A 142 -1.01 -8.75 -0.55
CA ILE A 142 0.09 -8.83 -1.52
C ILE A 142 -0.17 -9.90 -2.58
N ASP A 143 -0.64 -11.08 -2.17
CA ASP A 143 -0.88 -12.19 -3.09
C ASP A 143 -2.08 -11.91 -3.99
N GLN A 144 -3.15 -11.34 -3.44
CA GLN A 144 -4.33 -10.92 -4.20
C GLN A 144 -4.01 -9.80 -5.21
N ILE A 145 -3.07 -8.90 -4.89
CA ILE A 145 -2.57 -7.91 -5.85
C ILE A 145 -1.90 -8.62 -7.04
N LYS A 146 -1.06 -9.63 -6.78
CA LYS A 146 -0.38 -10.38 -7.85
C LYS A 146 -1.36 -11.20 -8.68
N GLU A 147 -2.36 -11.82 -8.06
CA GLU A 147 -3.43 -12.54 -8.74
C GLU A 147 -4.27 -11.61 -9.64
N ALA A 148 -4.73 -10.48 -9.09
CA ALA A 148 -5.48 -9.47 -9.83
C ALA A 148 -4.67 -8.91 -11.02
N ALA A 149 -3.36 -8.73 -10.84
CA ALA A 149 -2.46 -8.31 -11.90
C ALA A 149 -2.33 -9.36 -13.02
N ALA A 150 -2.17 -10.63 -12.65
CA ALA A 150 -2.02 -11.73 -13.60
C ALA A 150 -3.27 -11.90 -14.50
N GLY A 151 -4.47 -11.62 -13.97
CA GLY A 151 -5.72 -11.68 -14.74
C GLY A 151 -5.85 -10.61 -15.84
N VAL A 152 -4.96 -9.61 -15.88
CA VAL A 152 -5.00 -8.51 -16.86
C VAL A 152 -3.80 -8.49 -17.81
N LYS A 153 -2.69 -9.14 -17.45
CA LYS A 153 -1.51 -9.23 -18.31
C LYS A 153 -1.84 -10.06 -19.56
N VAL A 154 -1.66 -9.44 -20.73
CA VAL A 154 -1.81 -10.05 -22.07
C VAL A 154 -0.46 -10.45 -22.61
#